data_AF-A0A7X9H318-F1
#
_entry.id   AF-A0A7X9H318-F1
#
_cell.length_a   1.000
_cell.length_b   1.000
_cell.length_c   1.000
_cell.angle_alpha   90.00
_cell.angle_beta   90.00
_cell.angle_gamma   90.00
#
_symmetry.space_group_name_H-M   'P 1'
#
loop_
_entity.id
_entity.type
_entity.pdbx_description
1 polymer ?
#
loop_
_entity_poly.entity_id
_entity_poly.type
_entity_poly.pdbx_seq_one_letter_code
_entity_poly.pdbx_strand_id
1 'polypeptide(L)'
;MLMANDHKLMHSMAASPAARRNHHAFRGGLWEHSLDVVKAAEGIAAVYPQVDRDLLVTGALLHDIGKVEEYQVNGGIDFTDAGRLLGHIVMGVGIVDSFIARLAGFPEGLRLKLLHMIVSHHGRYEWQSPKKPKFLEADILHQLDMIDSRVDMYNKAGNGP
;
A
#
# COMPACT_ATOMS: atom_id res chain seq x y z
N MET A 1 -15.66 -1.72 7.57
CA MET A 1 -16.14 -3.10 7.84
C MET A 1 -16.17 -4.00 6.60
N LEU A 2 -16.46 -3.49 5.40
CA LEU A 2 -16.61 -4.31 4.18
C LEU A 2 -15.35 -5.12 3.79
N MET A 3 -14.18 -4.48 3.67
CA MET A 3 -12.92 -5.17 3.32
C MET A 3 -12.41 -6.09 4.44
N ALA A 4 -12.49 -5.66 5.69
CA ALA A 4 -12.02 -6.44 6.84
C ALA A 4 -12.80 -7.76 7.04
N ASN A 5 -14.04 -7.84 6.52
CA ASN A 5 -14.87 -9.04 6.54
C ASN A 5 -14.62 -9.96 5.34
N ASP A 6 -13.81 -9.55 4.35
CA ASP A 6 -13.41 -10.41 3.25
C ASP A 6 -12.24 -11.30 3.68
N HIS A 7 -12.57 -12.47 4.22
CA HIS A 7 -11.58 -13.42 4.73
C HIS A 7 -10.55 -13.84 3.67
N LYS A 8 -10.91 -13.86 2.39
CA LYS A 8 -9.97 -14.21 1.32
C LYS A 8 -8.96 -13.09 1.13
N LEU A 9 -9.42 -11.85 1.04
CA LEU A 9 -8.54 -10.68 0.96
C LEU A 9 -7.61 -10.60 2.17
N MET A 10 -8.15 -10.72 3.38
CA MET A 10 -7.35 -10.68 4.62
C MET A 10 -6.30 -11.80 4.65
N HIS A 11 -6.67 -13.01 4.23
CA HIS A 11 -5.71 -14.11 4.13
C HIS A 11 -4.63 -13.83 3.08
N SER A 12 -4.99 -13.30 1.91
CA SER A 12 -4.02 -12.94 0.88
C SER A 12 -3.09 -11.82 1.33
N MET A 13 -3.58 -10.79 2.03
CA MET A 13 -2.73 -9.74 2.60
C MET A 13 -1.71 -10.32 3.59
N ALA A 14 -2.15 -11.20 4.49
CA ALA A 14 -1.27 -11.87 5.45
C ALA A 14 -0.32 -12.90 4.83
N ALA A 15 -0.57 -13.35 3.60
CA ALA A 15 0.28 -14.29 2.88
C ALA A 15 1.20 -13.61 1.86
N SER A 16 0.93 -12.38 1.46
CA SER A 16 1.66 -11.72 0.39
C SER A 16 2.93 -11.03 0.90
N PRO A 17 4.01 -11.01 0.11
CA PRO A 17 5.18 -10.19 0.38
C PRO A 17 4.93 -8.73 -0.02
N ALA A 18 5.68 -7.80 0.57
CA ALA A 18 5.65 -6.39 0.12
C ALA A 18 6.59 -6.16 -1.07
N ALA A 19 7.60 -7.00 -1.29
CA ALA A 19 8.44 -6.90 -2.47
C ALA A 19 8.99 -8.27 -2.88
N ARG A 20 9.47 -8.38 -4.12
CA ARG A 20 10.14 -9.60 -4.58
C ARG A 20 11.52 -9.83 -3.97
N ARG A 21 12.31 -8.76 -3.78
CA ARG A 21 13.73 -8.84 -3.35
C ARG A 21 14.15 -7.77 -2.33
N ASN A 22 13.36 -6.72 -2.15
CA ASN A 22 13.76 -5.53 -1.39
C ASN A 22 13.18 -5.57 0.03
N HIS A 23 12.49 -4.50 0.41
CA HIS A 23 11.90 -4.36 1.73
C HIS A 23 10.76 -5.38 1.91
N HIS A 24 10.66 -5.96 3.11
CA HIS A 24 9.62 -6.93 3.46
C HIS A 24 9.39 -8.05 2.42
N ALA A 25 10.47 -8.52 1.79
CA ALA A 25 10.45 -9.58 0.77
C ALA A 25 10.32 -10.99 1.36
N PHE A 26 9.26 -11.22 2.12
CA PHE A 26 8.92 -12.51 2.74
C PHE A 26 7.40 -12.67 2.86
N ARG A 27 6.92 -13.91 3.06
CA ARG A 27 5.49 -14.20 3.23
C ARG A 27 4.92 -13.43 4.43
N GLY A 28 3.89 -12.61 4.19
CA GLY A 28 3.28 -11.75 5.21
C GLY A 28 3.93 -10.38 5.36
N GLY A 29 5.00 -10.11 4.61
CA GLY A 29 5.67 -8.81 4.61
C GLY A 29 4.76 -7.66 4.17
N LEU A 30 3.74 -7.90 3.33
CA LEU A 30 2.78 -6.87 2.96
C LEU A 30 2.03 -6.33 4.18
N TRP A 31 1.57 -7.24 5.05
CA TRP A 31 0.81 -6.85 6.24
C TRP A 31 1.68 -6.10 7.25
N GLU A 32 2.92 -6.56 7.45
CA GLU A 32 3.89 -5.89 8.33
C GLU A 32 4.19 -4.47 7.84
N HIS A 33 4.55 -4.34 6.56
CA HIS A 33 4.79 -3.05 5.92
C HIS A 33 3.59 -2.11 6.04
N SER A 34 2.38 -2.55 5.66
CA SER A 34 1.18 -1.70 5.75
C SER A 34 0.89 -1.26 7.20
N LEU A 35 1.11 -2.13 8.19
CA LEU A 35 0.92 -1.78 9.60
C LEU A 35 1.94 -0.76 10.09
N ASP A 36 3.20 -0.87 9.69
CA ASP A 36 4.24 0.05 10.10
C ASP A 36 4.05 1.44 9.48
N VAL A 37 3.65 1.51 8.20
CA VAL A 37 3.23 2.76 7.56
C VAL A 37 1.99 3.36 8.24
N VAL A 38 1.01 2.54 8.65
CA VAL A 38 -0.15 3.00 9.43
C VAL A 38 0.27 3.60 10.79
N LYS A 39 1.15 2.94 11.54
CA LYS A 39 1.63 3.48 12.83
C LYS A 39 2.35 4.82 12.64
N ALA A 40 3.17 4.94 11.60
CA ALA A 40 3.83 6.20 11.28
C ALA A 40 2.83 7.28 10.88
N ALA A 41 1.80 6.94 10.10
CA ALA A 41 0.71 7.83 9.72
C ALA A 41 -0.06 8.37 10.93
N GLU A 42 -0.39 7.50 11.90
CA GLU A 42 -1.00 7.89 13.17
C GLU A 42 -0.15 8.92 13.92
N GLY A 43 1.16 8.67 14.01
CA GLY A 43 2.10 9.59 14.66
C GLY A 43 2.16 10.95 13.96
N ILE A 44 2.23 10.97 12.63
CA ILE A 44 2.24 12.22 11.85
C ILE A 44 0.93 12.99 12.01
N ALA A 45 -0.22 12.31 11.92
CA ALA A 45 -1.52 12.94 12.09
C ALA A 45 -1.73 13.51 13.51
N ALA A 46 -1.15 12.89 14.54
CA ALA A 46 -1.17 13.40 15.90
C ALA A 46 -0.36 14.70 16.07
N VAL A 47 0.69 14.89 15.27
CA VAL A 47 1.55 16.09 15.29
C VAL A 47 0.97 17.24 14.46
N TYR A 48 0.30 16.93 13.35
CA TYR A 48 -0.18 17.93 12.39
C TYR A 48 -1.72 17.90 12.27
N PRO A 49 -2.46 18.75 13.01
CA PRO A 49 -3.93 18.72 13.05
C PRO A 49 -4.62 19.01 11.71
N GLN A 50 -3.91 19.61 10.76
CA GLN A 50 -4.43 19.87 9.40
C GLN A 50 -4.45 18.62 8.50
N VAL A 51 -3.83 17.52 8.94
CA VAL A 51 -3.83 16.24 8.21
C VAL A 51 -5.14 15.52 8.46
N ASP A 52 -5.81 15.12 7.38
CA ASP A 52 -6.94 14.20 7.46
C ASP A 52 -6.45 12.81 7.87
N ARG A 53 -6.49 12.55 9.18
CA ARG A 53 -6.02 11.29 9.79
C ARG A 53 -6.66 10.07 9.15
N ASP A 54 -7.98 10.08 8.98
CA ASP A 54 -8.71 8.91 8.52
C ASP A 54 -8.40 8.61 7.06
N LEU A 55 -8.26 9.65 6.23
CA LEU A 55 -7.79 9.49 4.85
C LEU A 55 -6.35 8.97 4.79
N LEU A 56 -5.44 9.55 5.59
CA LEU A 56 -4.03 9.15 5.60
C LEU A 56 -3.86 7.70 6.05
N VAL A 57 -4.49 7.30 7.16
CA VAL A 57 -4.42 5.94 7.70
C VAL A 57 -5.08 4.94 6.75
N THR A 58 -6.22 5.29 6.14
CA THR A 58 -6.87 4.43 5.15
C THR A 58 -5.98 4.25 3.91
N GLY A 59 -5.37 5.33 3.41
CA GLY A 59 -4.41 5.27 2.32
C GLY A 59 -3.19 4.43 2.66
N ALA A 60 -2.61 4.60 3.86
CA ALA A 60 -1.49 3.81 4.36
C ALA A 60 -1.79 2.30 4.39
N LEU A 61 -2.99 1.92 4.82
CA LEU A 61 -3.39 0.51 4.84
C LEU A 61 -3.57 -0.09 3.45
N LEU A 62 -3.99 0.71 2.47
CA LEU A 62 -4.46 0.22 1.16
C LEU A 62 -3.50 0.47 0.00
N HIS A 63 -2.47 1.31 0.16
CA HIS A 63 -1.65 1.80 -0.95
C HIS A 63 -1.03 0.66 -1.79
N ASP A 64 -0.68 -0.44 -1.14
CA ASP A 64 0.00 -1.59 -1.72
C ASP A 64 -0.89 -2.83 -1.87
N ILE A 65 -2.21 -2.70 -1.68
CA ILE A 65 -3.14 -3.83 -1.66
C ILE A 65 -3.10 -4.71 -2.92
N GLY A 66 -2.75 -4.14 -4.08
CA GLY A 66 -2.61 -4.90 -5.33
C GLY A 66 -1.52 -5.98 -5.30
N LYS A 67 -0.60 -5.93 -4.32
CA LYS A 67 0.45 -6.95 -4.16
C LYS A 67 -0.11 -8.34 -3.86
N VAL A 68 -1.37 -8.41 -3.39
CA VAL A 68 -2.09 -9.68 -3.19
C VAL A 68 -2.42 -10.43 -4.48
N GLU A 69 -2.42 -9.74 -5.61
CA GLU A 69 -2.64 -10.32 -6.95
C GLU A 69 -1.37 -10.26 -7.81
N GLU A 70 -0.43 -9.35 -7.49
CA GLU A 70 0.84 -9.21 -8.20
C GLU A 70 1.80 -10.38 -7.97
N TYR A 71 1.87 -10.87 -6.73
CA TYR A 71 2.85 -11.88 -6.32
C TYR A 71 2.22 -13.26 -6.10
N GLN A 72 3.04 -14.27 -6.31
CA GLN A 72 2.79 -15.65 -5.90
C GLN A 72 4.00 -16.19 -5.14
N VAL A 73 3.73 -17.04 -4.14
CA VAL A 73 4.76 -17.63 -3.27
C VAL A 73 4.78 -19.14 -3.47
N ASN A 74 5.63 -19.63 -4.37
CA ASN A 74 5.79 -21.04 -4.72
C ASN A 74 7.27 -21.42 -4.73
N GLY A 75 7.81 -21.89 -3.60
CA GLY A 75 9.25 -22.17 -3.44
C GLY A 75 10.14 -20.91 -3.47
N GLY A 76 9.54 -19.73 -3.60
CA GLY A 76 10.16 -18.41 -3.70
C GLY A 76 9.10 -17.37 -4.09
N ILE A 77 9.47 -16.08 -4.08
CA ILE A 77 8.58 -14.99 -4.51
C ILE A 77 8.77 -14.74 -6.02
N ASP A 78 7.69 -14.85 -6.77
CA ASP A 78 7.65 -14.51 -8.19
C ASP A 78 6.37 -13.72 -8.53
N PHE A 79 6.36 -13.10 -9.71
CA PHE A 79 5.19 -12.39 -10.21
C PHE A 79 4.18 -13.37 -10.82
N THR A 80 2.90 -13.06 -10.68
CA THR A 80 1.84 -13.62 -11.53
C THR A 80 1.91 -13.02 -12.94
N ASP A 81 1.26 -13.64 -13.93
CA ASP A 81 1.21 -13.08 -15.28
C ASP A 81 0.51 -11.72 -15.30
N ALA A 82 -0.58 -11.59 -14.55
CA ALA A 82 -1.24 -10.31 -14.38
C ALA A 82 -0.30 -9.30 -13.71
N GLY A 83 0.46 -9.70 -12.69
CA GLY A 83 1.42 -8.85 -12.00
C GLY A 83 2.51 -8.31 -12.93
N ARG A 84 3.02 -9.16 -13.83
CA ARG A 84 4.01 -8.74 -14.85
C ARG A 84 3.45 -7.73 -15.86
N LEU A 85 2.16 -7.83 -16.19
CA LEU A 85 1.54 -7.02 -17.24
C LEU A 85 0.92 -5.72 -16.70
N LEU A 86 0.38 -5.73 -15.49
CA LEU A 86 -0.42 -4.63 -14.93
C LEU A 86 0.25 -3.95 -13.74
N GLY A 87 0.93 -4.72 -12.89
CA GLY A 87 1.53 -4.25 -11.64
C GLY A 87 0.51 -3.93 -10.53
N HIS A 88 1.00 -3.88 -9.28
CA HIS A 88 0.15 -3.72 -8.09
C HIS A 88 -0.61 -2.39 -8.04
N ILE A 89 -0.10 -1.31 -8.64
CA ILE A 89 -0.81 -0.02 -8.63
C ILE A 89 -2.14 -0.12 -9.37
N VAL A 90 -2.14 -0.68 -10.59
CA VAL A 90 -3.35 -0.83 -11.40
C VAL A 90 -4.32 -1.81 -10.74
N MET A 91 -3.80 -2.94 -10.26
CA MET A 91 -4.60 -3.93 -9.55
C MET A 91 -5.22 -3.35 -8.28
N GLY A 92 -4.43 -2.63 -7.48
CA GLY A 92 -4.87 -2.01 -6.23
C GLY A 92 -5.99 -1.00 -6.42
N VAL A 93 -5.91 -0.17 -7.48
CA VAL A 93 -7.01 0.70 -7.89
C VAL A 93 -8.27 -0.11 -8.18
N GLY A 94 -8.16 -1.18 -8.97
CA GLY A 94 -9.30 -2.05 -9.31
C GLY A 94 -9.94 -2.70 -8.08
N ILE A 95 -9.13 -3.24 -7.18
CA ILE A 95 -9.59 -3.84 -5.92
C ILE A 95 -10.36 -2.80 -5.10
N VAL A 96 -9.72 -1.67 -4.77
CA VAL A 96 -10.30 -0.65 -3.89
C VAL A 96 -11.58 -0.06 -4.49
N ASP A 97 -11.57 0.24 -5.79
CA ASP A 97 -12.73 0.79 -6.47
C ASP A 97 -13.91 -0.19 -6.47
N SER A 98 -13.65 -1.48 -6.65
CA SER A 98 -14.70 -2.52 -6.61
C SER A 98 -15.37 -2.64 -5.24
N PHE A 99 -14.64 -2.37 -4.15
CA PHE A 99 -15.20 -2.33 -2.80
C PHE A 99 -15.96 -1.03 -2.54
N ILE A 100 -15.45 0.11 -3.01
CA ILE A 100 -16.14 1.41 -2.92
C ILE A 100 -17.49 1.35 -3.65
N ALA A 101 -17.56 0.71 -4.82
CA ALA A 101 -18.79 0.55 -5.59
C ALA A 101 -19.92 -0.19 -4.84
N ARG A 102 -19.59 -0.95 -3.79
CA ARG A 102 -20.57 -1.65 -2.93
C ARG A 102 -21.08 -0.77 -1.78
N LEU A 103 -20.48 0.40 -1.57
CA LEU A 103 -20.86 1.36 -0.54
C LEU A 103 -21.80 2.41 -1.15
N ALA A 104 -23.10 2.22 -0.96
CA ALA A 104 -24.11 3.14 -1.46
C ALA A 104 -23.86 4.56 -0.93
N GLY A 105 -23.80 5.54 -1.83
CA GLY A 105 -23.61 6.95 -1.49
C GLY A 105 -22.19 7.34 -1.07
N PHE A 106 -21.17 6.51 -1.37
CA PHE A 106 -19.79 6.89 -1.06
C PHE A 106 -19.38 8.20 -1.77
N PRO A 107 -18.81 9.18 -1.06
CA PRO A 107 -18.51 10.48 -1.67
C PRO A 107 -17.47 10.38 -2.80
N GLU A 108 -17.82 10.86 -3.99
CA GLU A 108 -16.95 10.77 -5.17
C GLU A 108 -15.60 11.47 -4.95
N GLY A 109 -15.58 12.61 -4.25
CA GLY A 109 -14.33 13.30 -3.91
C GLY A 109 -13.40 12.45 -3.03
N LEU A 110 -13.96 11.70 -2.08
CA LEU A 110 -13.18 10.81 -1.22
C LEU A 110 -12.68 9.58 -1.99
N ARG A 111 -13.51 9.05 -2.89
CA ARG A 111 -13.12 7.95 -3.80
C ARG A 111 -11.92 8.36 -4.63
N LEU A 112 -11.98 9.51 -5.30
CA LEU A 112 -10.87 10.01 -6.12
C LEU A 112 -9.59 10.24 -5.31
N LYS A 113 -9.69 10.76 -4.08
CA LYS A 113 -8.53 10.92 -3.19
C LYS A 113 -7.88 9.56 -2.85
N LEU A 114 -8.67 8.57 -2.43
CA LEU A 114 -8.16 7.24 -2.10
C LEU A 114 -7.49 6.57 -3.31
N LEU A 115 -8.13 6.60 -4.47
CA LEU A 115 -7.54 6.05 -5.70
C LEU A 115 -6.26 6.80 -6.09
N HIS A 116 -6.22 8.12 -5.93
CA HIS A 116 -5.01 8.92 -6.18
C HIS A 116 -3.87 8.57 -5.22
N MET A 117 -4.15 8.27 -3.94
CA MET A 117 -3.12 7.80 -3.00
C MET A 117 -2.46 6.51 -3.50
N ILE A 118 -3.24 5.53 -3.97
CA ILE A 118 -2.72 4.30 -4.57
C ILE A 118 -1.96 4.61 -5.86
N VAL A 119 -2.49 5.45 -6.75
CA VAL A 119 -1.83 5.78 -8.02
C VAL A 119 -0.50 6.53 -7.80
N SER A 120 -0.37 7.28 -6.71
CA SER A 120 0.74 8.21 -6.52
C SER A 120 1.73 7.85 -5.41
N HIS A 121 1.53 6.74 -4.68
CA HIS A 121 2.35 6.42 -3.50
C HIS A 121 3.83 6.20 -3.82
N HIS A 122 4.19 5.70 -5.01
CA HIS A 122 5.59 5.65 -5.45
C HIS A 122 6.22 7.04 -5.69
N GLY A 123 5.42 8.12 -5.79
CA GLY A 123 5.89 9.51 -5.73
C GLY A 123 6.60 10.07 -6.96
N ARG A 124 7.28 9.24 -7.75
CA ARG A 124 8.15 9.64 -8.86
C ARG A 124 7.91 8.80 -10.11
N TYR A 125 7.94 9.44 -11.27
CA TYR A 125 7.72 8.75 -12.55
C TYR A 125 8.81 7.71 -12.82
N GLU A 126 10.05 8.02 -12.42
CA GLU A 126 11.22 7.15 -12.49
C GLU A 126 11.09 5.93 -11.58
N TRP A 127 10.22 5.99 -10.58
CA TRP A 127 9.88 4.88 -9.68
C TRP A 127 8.57 4.20 -10.11
N GLN A 128 8.23 4.29 -11.40
CA GLN A 128 7.03 3.68 -11.98
C GLN A 128 5.71 4.19 -11.38
N SER A 129 5.72 5.38 -10.75
CA SER A 129 4.49 6.01 -10.31
C SER A 129 3.75 6.63 -11.50
N PRO A 130 2.48 6.31 -11.77
CA PRO A 130 1.72 6.95 -12.84
C PRO A 130 1.47 8.46 -12.61
N LYS A 131 1.46 8.92 -11.35
CA LYS A 131 1.25 10.33 -10.97
C LYS A 131 2.06 10.70 -9.73
N LYS A 132 2.51 11.96 -9.64
CA LYS A 132 3.03 12.50 -8.37
C LYS A 132 1.90 12.81 -7.39
N PRO A 133 2.15 12.80 -6.06
CA PRO A 133 1.18 13.21 -5.06
C PRO A 133 0.66 14.62 -5.33
N LYS A 134 -0.63 14.87 -5.04
CA LYS A 134 -1.32 16.12 -5.39
C LYS A 134 -2.02 16.80 -4.21
N PHE A 135 -1.95 16.20 -3.03
CA PHE A 135 -2.48 16.74 -1.80
C PHE A 135 -1.68 16.20 -0.61
N LEU A 136 -1.87 16.82 0.55
CA LEU A 136 -1.02 16.64 1.72
C LEU A 136 -0.92 15.17 2.16
N GLU A 137 -2.04 14.48 2.32
CA GLU A 137 -2.05 13.09 2.78
C GLU A 137 -1.38 12.13 1.78
N ALA A 138 -1.53 12.38 0.47
CA ALA A 138 -0.86 11.58 -0.55
C ALA A 138 0.67 11.79 -0.54
N ASP A 139 1.12 13.02 -0.28
CA ASP A 139 2.56 13.32 -0.18
C ASP A 139 3.16 12.70 1.08
N ILE A 140 2.47 12.82 2.22
CA ILE A 140 2.87 12.17 3.47
C ILE A 140 2.95 10.66 3.28
N LEU A 141 1.92 10.04 2.69
CA LEU A 141 1.92 8.59 2.43
C LEU A 141 3.16 8.16 1.64
N HIS A 142 3.47 8.86 0.54
CA HIS A 142 4.68 8.57 -0.24
C HIS A 142 5.95 8.58 0.62
N GLN A 143 6.09 9.59 1.48
CA GLN A 143 7.27 9.71 2.34
C GLN A 143 7.32 8.62 3.40
N LEU A 144 6.18 8.24 3.98
CA LEU A 144 6.10 7.17 4.98
C LEU A 144 6.45 5.80 4.39
N ASP A 145 5.94 5.48 3.21
CA ASP A 145 6.31 4.28 2.45
C ASP A 145 7.84 4.22 2.20
N MET A 146 8.42 5.35 1.77
CA MET A 146 9.87 5.46 1.58
C MET A 146 10.68 5.34 2.88
N ILE A 147 10.18 5.84 4.00
CA ILE A 147 10.84 5.74 5.30
C ILE A 147 10.85 4.29 5.75
N ASP A 148 9.70 3.62 5.73
CA ASP A 148 9.56 2.21 6.10
C ASP A 148 10.50 1.31 5.28
N SER A 149 10.44 1.45 3.95
CA SER A 149 11.33 0.77 3.02
C SER A 149 12.81 0.90 3.38
N ARG A 150 13.25 2.10 3.80
CA ARG A 150 14.64 2.37 4.17
C ARG A 150 15.01 1.79 5.52
N VAL A 151 14.10 1.81 6.49
CA VAL A 151 14.31 1.24 7.82
C VAL A 151 14.50 -0.27 7.72
N ASP A 152 13.63 -0.98 6.97
CA ASP A 152 13.78 -2.43 6.78
C ASP A 152 15.09 -2.78 6.04
N MET A 153 15.43 -2.03 4.98
CA MET A 153 16.69 -2.22 4.27
C MET A 153 17.92 -1.98 5.17
N TYR A 154 17.89 -0.97 6.04
CA TYR A 154 18.96 -0.70 6.99
C TYR A 154 19.10 -1.84 8.02
N ASN A 155 17.99 -2.30 8.58
CA ASN A 155 17.97 -3.39 9.55
C ASN A 155 18.52 -4.70 8.95
N LYS A 156 18.17 -5.01 7.70
CA LYS A 156 18.72 -6.16 6.98
C LYS A 156 20.22 -6.06 6.72
N ALA A 157 20.74 -4.86 6.48
CA ALA A 157 22.17 -4.64 6.30
C ALA A 157 22.96 -4.72 7.61
N GLY A 158 22.36 -4.29 8.74
CA GLY A 158 22.96 -4.38 10.08
C GLY A 158 22.98 -5.80 10.65
N ASN A 159 22.06 -6.66 10.20
CA ASN A 159 21.97 -8.08 10.58
C ASN A 159 22.72 -9.00 9.59
N GLY A 160 23.97 -8.66 9.23
CA GLY A 160 24.82 -9.51 8.39
C GLY A 160 24.91 -10.96 8.91
N PRO A 161 25.24 -11.94 8.04
CA PRO A 161 25.04 -13.37 8.25
C PRO A 161 25.62 -13.93 9.55
#